data_AF-A0A9P4TRC2-F1
#
_entry.id   AF-A0A9P4TRC2-F1
#
_cell.length_a   1.000
_cell.length_b   1.000
_cell.length_c   1.000
_cell.angle_alpha   90.00
_cell.angle_beta   90.00
_cell.angle_gamma   90.00
#
_symmetry.space_group_name_H-M   'P 1'
#
loop_
_entity.id
_entity.type
_entity.pdbx_description
1 polymer ?
#
loop_
_entity_poly.entity_id
_entity_poly.type
_entity_poly.pdbx_seq_one_letter_code
_entity_poly.pdbx_strand_id
1 'polypeptide(L)'
;MTSRSASVAQAFRKRAPIVTETYVAYGATGDLIKECVRQGDYTIPQAAENGAEIPTDETGAHIGVGTGWWYESLGLQPTFINWAQITFIHMYMLQVRFRMFPDTHASVWIQHLTNHLFYTAEDRLVVWHKLNTNSLRQKYLKDLFAQWRAVLLSYDEGLVKGDAMLAAAIWRNLLAGREDVDFEKLAEIVAYMRRELRRLDQASDDEVAGGKWKFNSNPGREADTVARPSAAMKRDDKA
;
A
#
# COMPACT_ATOMS: atom_id res chain seq x y z
N MET A 1 28.04 -23.52 17.17
CA MET A 1 26.70 -23.30 17.76
C MET A 1 25.87 -22.46 16.80
N THR A 2 25.26 -23.05 15.78
CA THR A 2 24.32 -22.36 14.84
C THR A 2 23.70 -23.42 13.92
N SER A 3 22.84 -24.30 14.42
CA SER A 3 22.12 -25.22 13.51
C SER A 3 20.77 -25.75 14.01
N ARG A 4 20.22 -25.22 15.12
CA ARG A 4 18.90 -25.65 15.60
C ARG A 4 17.73 -24.85 15.03
N SER A 5 17.94 -23.60 14.61
CA SER A 5 16.85 -22.72 14.15
C SER A 5 16.43 -22.97 12.70
N ALA A 6 17.39 -23.29 11.81
CA ALA A 6 17.11 -23.56 10.39
C ALA A 6 16.37 -24.89 10.15
N SER A 7 16.55 -25.86 11.05
CA SER A 7 15.92 -27.18 10.99
C SER A 7 14.43 -27.15 11.31
N VAL A 8 13.96 -26.14 12.06
CA VAL A 8 12.55 -26.04 12.45
C VAL A 8 11.75 -25.52 11.27
N ALA A 9 12.15 -24.41 10.64
CA ALA A 9 11.42 -23.82 9.50
C ALA A 9 11.26 -24.77 8.30
N GLN A 10 12.29 -25.58 7.98
CA GLN A 10 12.22 -26.55 6.89
C GLN A 10 11.29 -27.75 7.18
N ALA A 11 11.08 -28.10 8.45
CA ALA A 11 10.16 -29.14 8.87
C ALA A 11 8.68 -28.69 8.87
N PHE A 12 8.42 -27.38 9.03
CA PHE A 12 7.07 -26.81 9.05
C PHE A 12 6.40 -26.82 7.67
N ARG A 13 7.18 -26.74 6.59
CA ARG A 13 6.69 -26.61 5.20
C ARG A 13 6.01 -27.86 4.61
N LYS A 14 6.12 -29.04 5.25
CA LYS A 14 5.53 -30.29 4.71
C LYS A 14 4.35 -30.85 5.50
N ARG A 15 4.05 -30.37 6.72
CA ARG A 15 3.05 -30.99 7.62
C ARG A 15 2.39 -30.04 8.64
N ALA A 16 2.45 -28.72 8.47
CA ALA A 16 1.68 -27.85 9.36
C ALA A 16 0.16 -28.01 9.07
N PRO A 17 -0.69 -28.28 10.07
CA PRO A 17 -2.14 -28.31 9.87
C PRO A 17 -2.63 -26.94 9.37
N ILE A 18 -3.56 -26.93 8.41
CA ILE A 18 -4.16 -25.72 7.82
C ILE A 18 -4.62 -24.72 8.90
N VAL A 19 -5.11 -25.19 10.05
CA VAL A 19 -5.55 -24.36 11.19
C VAL A 19 -4.39 -23.56 11.82
N THR A 20 -3.19 -24.16 11.92
CA THR A 20 -2.00 -23.47 12.45
C THR A 20 -1.54 -22.37 11.50
N GLU A 21 -1.67 -22.63 10.20
CA GLU A 21 -1.34 -21.69 9.15
C GLU A 21 -2.28 -20.48 9.12
N THR A 22 -3.60 -20.69 9.27
CA THR A 22 -4.57 -19.59 9.34
C THR A 22 -4.26 -18.62 10.48
N TYR A 23 -3.89 -19.12 11.67
CA TYR A 23 -3.54 -18.26 12.80
C TYR A 23 -2.25 -17.47 12.56
N VAL A 24 -1.23 -18.12 11.99
CA VAL A 24 0.04 -17.47 11.64
C VAL A 24 -0.18 -16.40 10.58
N ALA A 25 -0.91 -16.72 9.51
CA ALA A 25 -1.26 -15.79 8.45
C ALA A 25 -2.04 -14.59 9.01
N TYR A 26 -3.03 -14.81 9.88
CA TYR A 26 -3.78 -13.75 10.52
C TYR A 26 -2.87 -12.81 11.33
N GLY A 27 -2.00 -13.34 12.19
CA GLY A 27 -1.09 -12.51 12.99
C GLY A 27 -0.09 -11.72 12.13
N ALA A 28 0.59 -12.41 11.22
CA ALA A 28 1.60 -11.80 10.36
C ALA A 28 1.02 -10.73 9.44
N THR A 29 -0.12 -11.00 8.79
CA THR A 29 -0.79 -9.99 7.94
C THR A 29 -1.32 -8.81 8.74
N GLY A 30 -1.64 -9.00 10.02
CA GLY A 30 -1.98 -7.94 10.96
C GLY A 30 -0.83 -6.94 11.15
N ASP A 31 0.40 -7.43 11.27
CA ASP A 31 1.58 -6.55 11.38
C ASP A 31 1.99 -5.93 10.05
N LEU A 32 1.82 -6.68 8.95
CA LEU A 32 2.07 -6.17 7.61
C LEU A 32 1.09 -5.05 7.22
N ILE A 33 -0.19 -5.15 7.59
CA ILE A 33 -1.13 -4.06 7.30
C ILE A 33 -0.77 -2.79 8.08
N LYS A 34 -0.28 -2.91 9.32
CA LYS A 34 0.17 -1.77 10.12
C LYS A 34 1.31 -1.05 9.41
N GLU A 35 2.21 -1.81 8.80
CA GLU A 35 3.26 -1.22 7.98
C GLU A 35 2.73 -0.52 6.73
N CYS A 36 1.75 -1.10 6.02
CA CYS A 36 1.14 -0.45 4.85
C CYS A 36 0.44 0.87 5.21
N VAL A 37 -0.37 0.87 6.27
CA VAL A 37 -1.16 2.06 6.67
C VAL A 37 -0.28 3.16 7.25
N ARG A 38 0.86 2.80 7.87
CA ARG A 38 1.85 3.75 8.41
C ARG A 38 2.39 4.69 7.33
N GLN A 39 2.44 4.24 6.07
CA GLN A 39 3.04 4.98 4.97
C GLN A 39 2.29 6.26 4.61
N GLY A 40 0.97 6.30 4.84
CA GLY A 40 0.14 7.48 4.66
C GLY A 40 -0.59 7.87 5.95
N ASP A 41 -0.03 7.56 7.12
CA ASP A 41 -0.76 7.81 8.36
C ASP A 41 -0.99 9.32 8.57
N TYR A 42 -2.15 9.64 9.14
CA TYR A 42 -2.59 10.99 9.42
C TYR A 42 -3.56 10.98 10.60
N THR A 43 -3.73 12.14 11.22
CA THR A 43 -4.68 12.37 12.30
C THR A 43 -5.65 13.50 11.93
N ILE A 44 -6.77 13.60 12.63
CA ILE A 44 -7.67 14.76 12.57
C ILE A 44 -7.76 15.31 14.00
N PRO A 45 -6.91 16.27 14.39
CA PRO A 45 -6.88 16.79 15.76
C PRO A 45 -8.25 17.24 16.28
N GLN A 46 -9.04 17.89 15.40
CA GLN A 46 -10.40 18.36 15.69
C GLN A 46 -11.35 17.21 16.07
N ALA A 47 -11.10 15.99 15.61
CA ALA A 47 -11.92 14.84 16.01
C ALA A 47 -11.70 14.43 17.48
N ALA A 48 -10.62 14.87 18.13
CA ALA A 48 -10.41 14.62 19.56
C ALA A 48 -11.07 15.70 20.45
N GLU A 49 -11.50 16.81 19.86
CA GLU A 49 -12.05 17.96 20.56
C GLU A 49 -13.58 17.94 20.57
N ASN A 50 -14.20 18.16 21.73
CA ASN A 50 -15.65 18.15 21.85
C ASN A 50 -16.27 19.37 21.14
N GLY A 51 -17.09 19.12 20.12
CA GLY A 51 -17.81 20.15 19.38
C GLY A 51 -16.97 20.90 18.35
N ALA A 52 -15.72 20.49 18.10
CA ALA A 52 -14.92 21.04 17.01
C ALA A 52 -15.44 20.55 15.66
N GLU A 53 -15.40 21.43 14.67
CA GLU A 53 -15.75 21.11 13.30
C GLU A 53 -14.54 20.45 12.60
N ILE A 54 -14.79 19.33 11.92
CA ILE A 54 -13.75 18.66 11.14
C ILE A 54 -13.57 19.44 9.82
N PRO A 55 -12.35 19.89 9.49
CA PRO A 55 -12.10 20.60 8.23
C PRO A 55 -12.46 19.74 7.03
N THR A 56 -13.04 20.34 5.99
CA THR A 56 -13.36 19.67 4.73
C THR A 56 -12.77 20.38 3.53
N ASP A 57 -12.53 19.63 2.45
CA ASP A 57 -12.24 20.21 1.14
C ASP A 57 -13.53 20.70 0.44
N GLU A 58 -13.37 21.22 -0.77
CA GLU A 58 -14.44 21.69 -1.65
C GLU A 58 -15.47 20.59 -2.04
N THR A 59 -15.10 19.32 -1.93
CA THR A 59 -15.99 18.17 -2.17
C THR A 59 -16.73 17.73 -0.89
N GLY A 60 -16.38 18.31 0.26
CA GLY A 60 -16.87 17.91 1.57
C GLY A 60 -16.10 16.74 2.18
N ALA A 61 -14.98 16.31 1.60
CA ALA A 61 -14.14 15.26 2.19
C ALA A 61 -13.37 15.82 3.38
N HIS A 62 -13.35 15.09 4.49
CA HIS A 62 -12.63 15.52 5.68
C HIS A 62 -11.11 15.54 5.44
N ILE A 63 -10.46 16.60 5.91
CA ILE A 63 -9.02 16.82 5.81
C ILE A 63 -8.40 16.67 7.21
N GLY A 64 -7.31 15.90 7.27
CA GLY A 64 -6.48 15.78 8.47
C GLY A 64 -5.09 16.41 8.31
N VAL A 65 -4.21 16.03 9.23
CA VAL A 65 -2.80 16.41 9.27
C VAL A 65 -1.97 15.13 9.15
N GLY A 66 -1.21 15.05 8.06
CA GLY A 66 -0.28 13.96 7.76
C GLY A 66 1.11 14.51 7.49
N THR A 67 2.13 13.68 7.65
CA THR A 67 3.54 14.06 7.44
C THR A 67 4.23 13.13 6.45
N GLY A 68 5.39 13.55 5.96
CA GLY A 68 6.21 12.76 5.05
C GLY A 68 5.89 12.97 3.58
N TRP A 69 6.65 12.27 2.73
CA TRP A 69 6.77 12.56 1.30
C TRP A 69 5.44 12.64 0.55
N TRP A 70 4.48 11.74 0.84
CA TRP A 70 3.18 11.72 0.15
C TRP A 70 2.38 13.02 0.35
N TYR A 71 2.50 13.65 1.50
CA TYR A 71 1.77 14.87 1.85
C TYR A 71 2.60 16.13 1.61
N GLU A 72 3.87 16.13 2.04
CA GLU A 72 4.74 17.31 2.00
C GLU A 72 5.39 17.53 0.63
N SER A 73 5.77 16.46 -0.07
CA SER A 73 6.51 16.55 -1.35
C SER A 73 5.61 16.32 -2.56
N LEU A 74 4.73 15.32 -2.50
CA LEU A 74 3.77 15.06 -3.57
C LEU A 74 2.53 15.97 -3.47
N GLY A 75 2.26 16.54 -2.30
CA GLY A 75 1.16 17.51 -2.11
C GLY A 75 -0.23 16.88 -2.01
N LEU A 76 -0.34 15.61 -1.63
CA LEU A 76 -1.66 15.03 -1.35
C LEU A 76 -2.26 15.67 -0.09
N GLN A 77 -3.58 15.81 -0.07
CA GLN A 77 -4.27 16.14 1.17
C GLN A 77 -4.45 14.88 2.04
N PRO A 78 -4.32 14.97 3.37
CA PRO A 78 -4.55 13.83 4.28
C PRO A 78 -6.04 13.51 4.44
N THR A 79 -6.64 12.95 3.39
CA THR A 79 -8.03 12.50 3.36
C THR A 79 -8.11 10.97 3.47
N PHE A 80 -9.29 10.44 3.79
CA PHE A 80 -9.52 8.99 3.86
C PHE A 80 -9.19 8.27 2.55
N ILE A 81 -9.56 8.87 1.41
CA ILE A 81 -9.33 8.27 0.09
C ILE A 81 -7.84 8.30 -0.27
N ASN A 82 -7.13 9.40 -0.02
CA ASN A 82 -5.69 9.48 -0.30
C ASN A 82 -4.91 8.49 0.58
N TRP A 83 -5.26 8.37 1.87
CA TRP A 83 -4.70 7.34 2.75
C TRP A 83 -4.97 5.92 2.24
N ALA A 84 -6.18 5.65 1.79
CA ALA A 84 -6.53 4.35 1.22
C ALA A 84 -5.69 4.03 -0.02
N GLN A 85 -5.52 4.98 -0.94
CA GLN A 85 -4.72 4.79 -2.16
C GLN A 85 -3.23 4.58 -1.85
N ILE A 86 -2.66 5.33 -0.90
CA ILE A 86 -1.27 5.09 -0.43
C ILE A 86 -1.17 3.69 0.19
N THR A 87 -2.15 3.29 1.01
CA THR A 87 -2.19 1.96 1.61
C THR A 87 -2.31 0.87 0.55
N PHE A 88 -3.12 1.07 -0.49
CA PHE A 88 -3.30 0.14 -1.60
C PHE A 88 -2.01 -0.12 -2.37
N ILE A 89 -1.17 0.89 -2.59
CA ILE A 89 0.15 0.70 -3.23
C ILE A 89 0.99 -0.32 -2.46
N HIS A 90 1.07 -0.18 -1.14
CA HIS A 90 1.86 -1.08 -0.29
C HIS A 90 1.23 -2.46 -0.15
N MET A 91 -0.09 -2.50 0.03
CA MET A 91 -0.87 -3.73 0.09
C MET A 91 -0.76 -4.52 -1.23
N TYR A 92 -0.79 -3.84 -2.38
CA TYR A 92 -0.59 -4.44 -3.70
C TYR A 92 0.75 -5.15 -3.80
N MET A 93 1.83 -4.48 -3.41
CA MET A 93 3.17 -5.07 -3.47
C MET A 93 3.29 -6.33 -2.60
N LEU A 94 2.73 -6.32 -1.39
CA LEU A 94 2.64 -7.52 -0.56
C LEU A 94 1.79 -8.62 -1.20
N GLN A 95 0.68 -8.25 -1.83
CA GLN A 95 -0.21 -9.22 -2.46
C GLN A 95 0.47 -9.92 -3.65
N VAL A 96 1.22 -9.17 -4.47
CA VAL A 96 2.08 -9.74 -5.51
C VAL A 96 3.05 -10.75 -4.90
N ARG A 97 3.68 -10.40 -3.76
CA ARG A 97 4.60 -11.31 -3.06
C ARG A 97 3.92 -12.56 -2.48
N PHE A 98 2.70 -12.45 -1.97
CA PHE A 98 1.94 -13.60 -1.47
C PHE A 98 1.56 -14.59 -2.56
N ARG A 99 1.38 -14.12 -3.81
CA ARG A 99 1.15 -15.02 -4.97
C ARG A 99 2.37 -15.89 -5.30
N MET A 100 3.53 -15.64 -4.69
CA MET A 100 4.72 -16.50 -4.79
C MET A 100 4.77 -17.58 -3.71
N PHE A 101 3.92 -17.52 -2.68
CA PHE A 101 3.75 -18.64 -1.74
C PHE A 101 3.13 -19.84 -2.46
N PRO A 102 3.23 -21.07 -1.92
CA PRO A 102 2.58 -22.21 -2.55
C PRO A 102 1.07 -21.98 -2.62
N ASP A 103 0.42 -22.47 -3.68
CA ASP A 103 -0.96 -22.14 -4.05
C ASP A 103 -1.99 -22.36 -2.92
N THR A 104 -1.73 -23.32 -2.04
CA THR A 104 -2.56 -23.63 -0.87
C THR A 104 -2.59 -22.51 0.18
N HIS A 105 -1.57 -21.65 0.19
CA HIS A 105 -1.35 -20.60 1.19
C HIS A 105 -1.79 -19.21 0.69
N ALA A 106 -1.48 -18.88 -0.57
CA ALA A 106 -1.59 -17.52 -1.09
C ALA A 106 -2.97 -16.87 -0.84
N SER A 107 -4.05 -17.60 -1.10
CA SER A 107 -5.43 -17.08 -0.94
C SER A 107 -5.76 -16.70 0.50
N VAL A 108 -5.32 -17.48 1.49
CA VAL A 108 -5.56 -17.26 2.92
C VAL A 108 -4.85 -15.99 3.38
N TRP A 109 -3.59 -15.80 2.97
CA TRP A 109 -2.80 -14.60 3.31
C TRP A 109 -3.40 -13.34 2.68
N ILE A 110 -3.81 -13.42 1.42
CA ILE A 110 -4.48 -12.34 0.69
C ILE A 110 -5.79 -11.95 1.38
N GLN A 111 -6.59 -12.93 1.79
CA GLN A 111 -7.85 -12.69 2.48
C GLN A 111 -7.62 -12.00 3.82
N HIS A 112 -6.67 -12.47 4.64
CA HIS A 112 -6.41 -11.86 5.95
C HIS A 112 -5.85 -10.44 5.84
N LEU A 113 -4.91 -10.18 4.92
CA LEU A 113 -4.41 -8.83 4.66
C LEU A 113 -5.55 -7.88 4.27
N THR A 114 -6.46 -8.36 3.41
CA THR A 114 -7.65 -7.58 3.01
C THR A 114 -8.56 -7.35 4.20
N ASN A 115 -8.90 -8.37 4.99
CA ASN A 115 -9.76 -8.21 6.17
C ASN A 115 -9.20 -7.18 7.17
N HIS A 116 -7.89 -7.22 7.42
CA HIS A 116 -7.24 -6.27 8.32
C HIS A 116 -7.27 -4.83 7.79
N LEU A 117 -7.19 -4.63 6.48
CA LEU A 117 -7.42 -3.32 5.88
C LEU A 117 -8.82 -2.81 6.22
N PHE A 118 -9.85 -3.64 6.07
CA PHE A 118 -11.24 -3.24 6.34
C PHE A 118 -11.47 -2.88 7.80
N TYR A 119 -10.89 -3.64 8.74
CA TYR A 119 -10.93 -3.27 10.16
C TYR A 119 -10.24 -1.92 10.43
N THR A 120 -9.07 -1.70 9.83
CA THR A 120 -8.33 -0.44 9.99
C THR A 120 -9.07 0.74 9.36
N ALA A 121 -9.71 0.53 8.22
CA ALA A 121 -10.51 1.53 7.54
C ALA A 121 -11.76 1.90 8.35
N GLU A 122 -12.47 0.90 8.91
CA GLU A 122 -13.62 1.16 9.77
C GLU A 122 -13.22 1.94 11.02
N ASP A 123 -12.14 1.54 11.70
CA ASP A 123 -11.62 2.25 12.87
C ASP A 123 -11.29 3.70 12.54
N ARG A 124 -10.61 3.95 11.42
CA ARG A 124 -10.31 5.32 10.96
C ARG A 124 -11.58 6.15 10.70
N LEU A 125 -12.61 5.58 10.07
CA LEU A 125 -13.90 6.26 9.84
C LEU A 125 -14.61 6.61 11.15
N VAL A 126 -14.49 5.76 12.18
CA VAL A 126 -15.09 6.01 13.50
C VAL A 126 -14.28 7.05 14.28
N VAL A 127 -12.98 6.82 14.43
CA VAL A 127 -12.09 7.61 15.32
C VAL A 127 -11.89 9.02 14.77
N TRP A 128 -11.46 9.13 13.51
CA TRP A 128 -11.04 10.39 12.91
C TRP A 128 -12.15 11.10 12.16
N HIS A 129 -13.03 10.36 11.48
CA HIS A 129 -14.11 10.97 10.69
C HIS A 129 -15.44 11.08 11.43
N LYS A 130 -15.55 10.56 12.66
CA LYS A 130 -16.78 10.59 13.48
C LYS A 130 -18.02 10.10 12.73
N LEU A 131 -17.86 9.16 11.80
CA LEU A 131 -18.96 8.56 11.06
C LEU A 131 -19.67 7.52 11.93
N ASN A 132 -20.48 8.01 12.87
CA ASN A 132 -21.18 7.16 13.83
C ASN A 132 -22.32 6.36 13.18
N THR A 133 -22.88 6.85 12.09
CA THR A 133 -23.96 6.19 11.35
C THR A 133 -23.45 4.94 10.61
N ASN A 134 -23.95 3.77 10.99
CA ASN A 134 -23.53 2.49 10.41
C ASN A 134 -23.75 2.42 8.88
N SER A 135 -24.90 2.88 8.39
CA SER A 135 -25.20 2.85 6.94
C SER A 135 -24.19 3.65 6.12
N LEU A 136 -23.75 4.81 6.63
CA LEU A 136 -22.76 5.64 5.97
C LEU A 136 -21.38 4.96 5.97
N ARG A 137 -20.94 4.40 7.11
CA ARG A 137 -19.68 3.64 7.15
C ARG A 137 -19.68 2.47 6.18
N GLN A 138 -20.77 1.70 6.14
CA GLN A 138 -20.88 0.56 5.22
C GLN A 138 -20.86 0.99 3.75
N LYS A 139 -21.37 2.18 3.41
CA LYS A 139 -21.22 2.76 2.07
C LYS A 139 -19.74 3.02 1.76
N TYR A 140 -19.02 3.72 2.65
CA TYR A 140 -17.58 3.99 2.49
C TYR A 140 -16.76 2.70 2.34
N LEU A 141 -17.02 1.67 3.15
CA LEU A 141 -16.31 0.40 3.05
C LEU A 141 -16.62 -0.33 1.74
N LYS A 142 -17.86 -0.31 1.26
CA LYS A 142 -18.20 -0.90 -0.06
C LYS A 142 -17.49 -0.17 -1.21
N ASP A 143 -17.48 1.16 -1.16
CA ASP A 143 -16.78 1.98 -2.16
C ASP A 143 -15.27 1.72 -2.13
N LEU A 144 -14.69 1.62 -0.92
CA LEU A 144 -13.29 1.24 -0.71
C LEU A 144 -12.98 -0.13 -1.31
N PHE A 145 -13.86 -1.12 -1.14
CA PHE A 145 -13.66 -2.46 -1.73
C PHE A 145 -13.69 -2.44 -3.25
N ALA A 146 -14.60 -1.67 -3.85
CA ALA A 146 -14.65 -1.50 -5.29
C ALA A 146 -13.36 -0.84 -5.82
N GLN A 147 -12.87 0.21 -5.16
CA GLN A 147 -11.61 0.88 -5.48
C GLN A 147 -10.42 -0.08 -5.36
N TRP A 148 -10.34 -0.87 -4.28
CA TRP A 148 -9.27 -1.84 -4.10
C TRP A 148 -9.16 -2.83 -5.27
N ARG A 149 -10.30 -3.35 -5.73
CA ARG A 149 -10.35 -4.27 -6.87
C ARG A 149 -9.95 -3.61 -8.19
N ALA A 150 -10.32 -2.34 -8.39
CA ALA A 150 -9.91 -1.59 -9.57
C ALA A 150 -8.40 -1.30 -9.57
N VAL A 151 -7.85 -0.95 -8.41
CA VAL A 151 -6.41 -0.76 -8.20
C VAL A 151 -5.65 -2.05 -8.50
N LEU A 152 -6.11 -3.19 -7.98
CA LEU A 152 -5.51 -4.49 -8.24
C LEU A 152 -5.36 -4.79 -9.74
N LEU A 153 -6.46 -4.67 -10.49
CA LEU A 153 -6.46 -4.93 -11.92
C LEU A 153 -5.50 -4.00 -12.68
N SER A 154 -5.58 -2.70 -12.40
CA SER A 154 -4.79 -1.69 -13.11
C SER A 154 -3.29 -1.74 -12.76
N TYR A 155 -2.94 -2.08 -11.52
CA TYR A 155 -1.54 -2.27 -11.13
C TYR A 155 -0.96 -3.58 -11.66
N ASP A 156 -1.72 -4.67 -11.71
CA ASP A 156 -1.29 -5.90 -12.39
C ASP A 156 -1.04 -5.66 -13.89
N GLU A 157 -1.91 -4.91 -14.55
CA GLU A 157 -1.68 -4.48 -15.93
C GLU A 157 -0.41 -3.62 -16.08
N GLY A 158 -0.24 -2.62 -15.20
CA GLY A 158 0.93 -1.75 -15.20
C GLY A 158 2.24 -2.50 -14.95
N LEU A 159 2.23 -3.47 -14.03
CA LEU A 159 3.38 -4.29 -13.71
C LEU A 159 3.90 -5.05 -14.94
N VAL A 160 2.98 -5.64 -15.71
CA VAL A 160 3.27 -6.47 -16.88
C VAL A 160 3.57 -5.63 -18.14
N LYS A 161 2.82 -4.55 -18.37
CA LYS A 161 2.94 -3.75 -19.60
C LYS A 161 4.04 -2.68 -19.56
N GLY A 162 4.57 -2.37 -18.38
CA GLY A 162 5.72 -1.47 -18.23
C GLY A 162 5.39 -0.15 -17.54
N ASP A 163 6.43 0.66 -17.34
CA ASP A 163 6.41 1.80 -16.43
C ASP A 163 5.44 2.90 -16.83
N ALA A 164 5.24 3.14 -18.13
CA ALA A 164 4.24 4.11 -18.60
C ALA A 164 2.81 3.67 -18.24
N MET A 165 2.50 2.37 -18.33
CA MET A 165 1.18 1.86 -17.95
C MET A 165 0.99 1.88 -16.44
N LEU A 166 2.03 1.56 -15.67
CA LEU A 166 2.00 1.66 -14.22
C LEU A 166 1.84 3.13 -13.76
N ALA A 167 2.56 4.06 -14.38
CA ALA A 167 2.40 5.50 -14.15
C ALA A 167 0.96 5.94 -14.42
N ALA A 168 0.38 5.54 -15.55
CA ALA A 168 -0.99 5.88 -15.88
C ALA A 168 -2.00 5.29 -14.89
N ALA A 169 -1.75 4.10 -14.35
CA ALA A 169 -2.59 3.50 -13.31
C ALA A 169 -2.49 4.27 -11.98
N ILE A 170 -1.28 4.62 -11.53
CA ILE A 170 -1.07 5.44 -10.32
C ILE A 170 -1.72 6.80 -10.49
N TRP A 171 -1.57 7.44 -11.64
CA TRP A 171 -2.17 8.73 -11.96
C TRP A 171 -3.70 8.70 -11.83
N ARG A 172 -4.37 7.71 -12.44
CA ARG A 172 -5.83 7.58 -12.35
C ARG A 172 -6.31 7.28 -10.94
N ASN A 173 -5.59 6.44 -10.19
CA ASN A 173 -6.04 5.96 -8.89
C ASN A 173 -5.65 6.89 -7.73
N LEU A 174 -4.35 7.18 -7.58
CA LEU A 174 -3.82 7.99 -6.47
C LEU A 174 -4.00 9.49 -6.71
N LEU A 175 -3.79 9.95 -7.96
CA LEU A 175 -3.85 11.38 -8.31
C LEU A 175 -5.19 11.78 -8.93
N ALA A 176 -6.19 10.88 -8.88
CA ALA A 176 -7.55 11.09 -9.39
C ALA A 176 -7.62 11.57 -10.85
N GLY A 177 -6.60 11.29 -11.67
CA GLY A 177 -6.57 11.74 -13.07
C GLY A 177 -6.45 13.25 -13.25
N ARG A 178 -5.99 13.99 -12.23
CA ARG A 178 -5.80 15.45 -12.30
C ARG A 178 -4.80 15.83 -13.39
N GLU A 179 -4.99 16.96 -14.06
CA GLU A 179 -4.10 17.40 -15.16
C GLU A 179 -2.79 18.03 -14.65
N ASP A 180 -2.84 18.64 -13.48
CA ASP A 180 -1.74 19.34 -12.84
C ASP A 180 -0.87 18.39 -11.99
N VAL A 181 -0.20 17.47 -12.67
CA VAL A 181 0.67 16.45 -12.04
C VAL A 181 2.14 16.73 -12.31
N ASP A 182 2.93 16.69 -11.25
CA ASP A 182 4.38 16.56 -11.35
C ASP A 182 4.73 15.14 -11.84
N PHE A 183 5.09 15.03 -13.12
CA PHE A 183 5.45 13.76 -13.73
C PHE A 183 6.77 13.17 -13.20
N GLU A 184 7.67 13.99 -12.65
CA GLU A 184 8.88 13.49 -11.98
C GLU A 184 8.49 12.76 -10.68
N LYS A 185 7.58 13.35 -9.89
CA LYS A 185 7.05 12.70 -8.67
C LYS A 185 6.25 11.45 -9.00
N LEU A 186 5.48 11.45 -10.09
CA LEU A 186 4.80 10.24 -10.56
C LEU A 186 5.80 9.13 -10.92
N ALA A 187 6.88 9.48 -11.63
CA ALA A 187 7.95 8.54 -11.97
C ALA A 187 8.72 8.06 -10.72
N GLU A 188 8.91 8.89 -9.70
CA GLU A 188 9.47 8.48 -8.40
C GLU A 188 8.62 7.37 -7.75
N ILE A 189 7.29 7.47 -7.81
CA ILE A 189 6.38 6.43 -7.28
C ILE A 189 6.52 5.13 -8.08
N VAL A 190 6.60 5.21 -9.40
CA VAL A 190 6.80 4.03 -10.27
C VAL A 190 8.12 3.34 -9.93
N ALA A 191 9.22 4.10 -9.89
CA ALA A 191 10.54 3.59 -9.55
C ALA A 191 10.56 2.97 -8.14
N TYR A 192 9.89 3.61 -7.17
CA TYR A 192 9.70 3.10 -5.82
C TYR A 192 8.99 1.74 -5.82
N MET A 193 7.86 1.62 -6.50
CA MET A 193 7.12 0.36 -6.60
C MET A 193 7.98 -0.75 -7.22
N ARG A 194 8.71 -0.44 -8.31
CA ARG A 194 9.63 -1.40 -8.94
C ARG A 194 10.73 -1.85 -7.99
N ARG A 195 11.33 -0.93 -7.25
CA ARG A 195 12.38 -1.25 -6.28
C ARG A 195 11.86 -2.12 -5.15
N GLU A 196 10.72 -1.76 -4.54
CA GLU A 196 10.15 -2.52 -3.42
C GLU A 196 9.63 -3.89 -3.86
N LEU A 197 9.02 -4.01 -5.05
CA LEU A 197 8.67 -5.32 -5.62
C LEU A 197 9.90 -6.19 -5.85
N ARG A 198 11.01 -5.63 -6.36
CA ARG A 198 12.27 -6.36 -6.50
C ARG A 198 12.84 -6.81 -5.16
N ARG A 199 12.73 -5.98 -4.12
CA ARG A 199 13.15 -6.35 -2.76
C ARG A 199 12.28 -7.49 -2.22
N LEU A 200 10.96 -7.43 -2.42
CA LEU A 200 10.03 -8.48 -2.02
C LEU A 200 10.29 -9.80 -2.75
N ASP A 201 10.57 -9.74 -4.06
CA ASP A 201 10.93 -10.91 -4.89
C ASP A 201 12.19 -11.63 -4.36
N GLN A 202 13.15 -10.86 -3.86
CA GLN A 202 14.39 -11.38 -3.25
C GLN A 202 14.21 -11.85 -1.79
N ALA A 203 13.10 -11.51 -1.14
CA ALA A 203 12.83 -11.86 0.24
C ALA A 203 12.48 -13.34 0.38
N SER A 204 12.99 -13.99 1.44
CA SER A 204 12.58 -15.36 1.74
C SER A 204 11.12 -15.44 2.20
N ASP A 205 10.47 -16.59 2.00
CA ASP A 205 9.12 -16.80 2.52
C ASP A 205 9.05 -16.61 4.04
N ASP A 206 10.07 -17.07 4.77
CA ASP A 206 10.13 -16.96 6.23
C ASP A 206 10.19 -15.49 6.69
N GLU A 207 10.87 -14.63 5.94
CA GLU A 207 10.97 -13.20 6.23
C GLU A 207 9.62 -12.51 6.08
N VAL A 208 8.94 -12.76 4.97
CA VAL A 208 7.62 -12.17 4.67
C VAL A 208 6.55 -12.76 5.59
N ALA A 209 6.53 -14.08 5.75
CA ALA A 209 5.60 -14.79 6.61
C ALA A 209 5.84 -14.51 8.10
N GLY A 210 7.03 -14.04 8.47
CA GLY A 210 7.33 -13.54 9.81
C GLY A 210 6.58 -12.24 10.17
N GLY A 211 5.93 -11.58 9.20
CA GLY A 211 5.15 -10.35 9.43
C GLY A 211 6.01 -9.09 9.67
N LYS A 212 7.32 -9.20 9.48
CA LYS A 212 8.30 -8.15 9.84
C LYS A 212 8.77 -7.31 8.65
N TRP A 213 8.17 -7.48 7.48
CA TRP A 213 8.55 -6.69 6.30
C TRP A 213 8.38 -5.19 6.56
N LYS A 214 9.33 -4.38 6.09
CA LYS A 214 9.34 -2.92 6.22
C LYS A 214 9.66 -2.23 4.91
N PHE A 215 8.84 -1.24 4.57
CA PHE A 215 9.08 -0.33 3.46
C PHE A 215 9.96 0.81 3.98
N ASN A 216 11.28 0.61 3.85
CA ASN A 216 12.32 1.39 4.55
C ASN A 216 12.63 2.75 3.92
N SER A 217 11.89 3.18 2.90
CA SER A 217 12.08 4.50 2.28
C SER A 217 10.78 5.02 1.67
N ASN A 218 10.74 6.33 1.42
CA ASN A 218 9.71 6.95 0.60
C ASN A 218 10.10 6.98 -0.90
N PRO A 219 9.16 7.33 -1.79
CA PRO A 219 9.44 7.46 -3.22
C PRO A 219 10.51 8.49 -3.60
N GLY A 220 10.67 9.58 -2.84
CA GLY A 220 11.65 10.64 -3.11
C GLY A 220 13.11 10.20 -3.15
N ARG A 221 13.43 9.01 -2.65
CA ARG A 221 14.76 8.40 -2.80
C ARG A 221 15.11 8.04 -4.25
N GLU A 222 14.11 7.97 -5.13
CA GLU A 222 14.29 7.69 -6.55
C GLU A 222 14.49 8.95 -7.41
N ALA A 223 14.46 10.16 -6.83
CA ALA A 223 14.60 11.41 -7.57
C ALA A 223 15.86 11.42 -8.47
N ASP A 224 17.02 11.03 -7.90
CA ASP A 224 18.28 10.94 -8.64
C ASP A 224 18.26 9.88 -9.74
N THR A 225 17.47 8.81 -9.57
CA THR A 225 17.31 7.76 -10.58
C THR A 225 16.45 8.28 -11.73
N VAL A 226 15.33 8.92 -11.40
CA VAL A 226 14.35 9.47 -12.34
C VAL A 226 14.95 10.61 -13.17
N ALA A 227 15.75 11.48 -12.55
CA ALA A 227 16.38 12.61 -13.23
C ALA A 227 17.48 12.20 -14.24
N ARG A 228 17.92 10.94 -14.25
CA ARG A 228 18.98 10.49 -15.16
C ARG A 228 18.43 10.34 -16.59
N PRO A 229 19.06 10.98 -17.59
CA PRO A 229 18.68 10.77 -18.99
C PRO A 229 18.82 9.30 -19.37
N SER A 230 17.80 8.76 -20.04
CA SER A 230 17.84 7.39 -20.52
C SER A 230 18.96 7.21 -21.54
N ALA A 231 19.53 6.01 -21.60
CA ALA A 231 20.55 5.69 -22.60
C ALA A 231 20.03 5.81 -24.05
N ALA A 232 18.71 5.70 -24.25
CA ALA A 232 18.06 5.90 -25.53
C ALA A 232 18.06 7.38 -25.94
N MET A 233 17.75 8.31 -25.03
CA MET A 233 17.79 9.76 -25.32
C MET A 233 19.19 10.24 -25.69
N LYS A 234 20.24 9.68 -25.07
CA LYS A 234 21.64 10.02 -25.41
C LYS A 234 22.07 9.57 -26.81
N ARG A 235 21.32 8.68 -27.47
CA ARG A 235 21.61 8.24 -28.85
C ARG A 235 21.06 9.22 -29.87
N ASP A 236 19.96 9.87 -29.58
CA ASP A 236 19.31 10.82 -30.50
C ASP A 236 20.04 12.17 -30.54
N ASP A 237 20.76 12.56 -29.48
CA ASP A 237 21.61 13.76 -29.46
C ASP A 237 22.92 13.64 -30.29
N LYS A 238 23.20 12.47 -30.86
CA LYS A 238 24.40 12.20 -31.68
C LYS A 238 24.09 11.97 -33.16
N ALA A 239 22.85 12.19 -33.59
CA ALA A 239 22.39 12.06 -34.97
C ALA A 239 22.33 13.42 -35.68
#